data_AF-A0A529KXS5-F1
#
_entry.id   AF-A0A529KXS5-F1
#
_cell.length_a   1.000
_cell.length_b   1.000
_cell.length_c   1.000
_cell.angle_alpha   90.00
_cell.angle_beta   90.00
_cell.angle_gamma   90.00
#
_symmetry.space_group_name_H-M   'P 1'
#
loop_
_entity.id
_entity.type
_entity.pdbx_description
1 polymer ?
#
loop_
_entity_poly.entity_id
_entity_poly.type
_entity_poly.pdbx_seq_one_letter_code
_entity_poly.pdbx_strand_id
1 'polypeptide(L)'
;DLWGHTAYALGVALLLIVLFLLQRLARSPFGMLCRGIRQDPIRVAAMGAPVSKTLLAMYVVSGLVAGVGGGLNAISTQVVGLDSVSFTLSASALVMLVLGGTGSLYGAIVGTVVFMLFEDFVSAANPFHWLT
;
A
#
# COMPACT_ATOMS: atom_id res chain seq x y z
N ASP A 1 6.52 -23.67 -10.27
CA ASP A 1 5.76 -23.59 -11.53
C ASP A 1 6.38 -22.61 -12.50
N LEU A 2 6.81 -23.09 -13.67
CA LEU A 2 7.53 -22.32 -14.69
C LEU A 2 6.70 -21.24 -15.41
N TRP A 3 5.42 -21.06 -15.07
CA TRP A 3 4.48 -20.17 -15.78
C TRP A 3 4.02 -18.94 -14.97
N GLY A 4 4.54 -18.73 -13.76
CA GLY A 4 4.22 -17.54 -12.94
C GLY A 4 2.74 -17.44 -12.46
N HIS A 5 1.86 -18.32 -12.94
CA HIS A 5 0.43 -18.31 -12.60
C HIS A 5 0.17 -18.52 -11.11
N THR A 6 0.98 -19.35 -10.43
CA THR A 6 0.85 -19.59 -8.99
C THR A 6 1.24 -18.36 -8.18
N ALA A 7 2.30 -17.64 -8.58
CA ALA A 7 2.73 -16.40 -7.92
C ALA A 7 1.72 -15.27 -8.16
N TYR A 8 1.19 -15.17 -9.38
CA TYR A 8 0.12 -14.22 -9.72
C TYR A 8 -1.16 -14.50 -8.93
N ALA A 9 -1.62 -15.75 -8.89
CA ALA A 9 -2.82 -16.13 -8.14
C ALA A 9 -2.67 -15.88 -6.64
N LEU A 10 -1.49 -16.16 -6.06
CA LEU A 10 -1.17 -15.83 -4.68
C LEU A 10 -1.18 -14.32 -4.43
N GLY A 11 -0.60 -13.53 -5.34
CA GLY A 11 -0.59 -12.07 -5.24
C GLY A 11 -1.99 -11.45 -5.30
N VAL A 12 -2.82 -11.91 -6.25
CA VAL A 12 -4.21 -11.46 -6.38
C VAL A 12 -5.03 -11.88 -5.15
N ALA A 13 -4.90 -13.12 -4.69
CA ALA A 13 -5.59 -13.59 -3.49
C ALA A 13 -5.20 -12.76 -2.26
N LEU A 14 -3.90 -12.49 -2.09
CA LEU A 14 -3.38 -11.68 -0.99
C LEU A 14 -3.87 -10.24 -1.06
N LEU A 15 -3.88 -9.64 -2.26
CA LEU A 15 -4.41 -8.29 -2.49
C LEU A 15 -5.90 -8.22 -2.10
N LEU A 16 -6.72 -9.19 -2.52
CA LEU A 16 -8.14 -9.25 -2.17
C LEU A 16 -8.35 -9.43 -0.66
N ILE A 17 -7.57 -10.31 -0.02
CA ILE A 17 -7.62 -10.53 1.43
C ILE A 17 -7.27 -9.24 2.18
N VAL A 18 -6.16 -8.60 1.84
CA VAL A 18 -5.70 -7.36 2.48
C VAL A 18 -6.71 -6.23 2.28
N LEU A 19 -7.24 -6.06 1.07
CA LEU A 19 -8.29 -5.07 0.80
C LEU A 19 -9.55 -5.34 1.62
N PHE A 20 -9.99 -6.59 1.69
CA PHE A 20 -11.16 -6.95 2.48
C PHE A 20 -10.95 -6.67 3.97
N LEU A 21 -9.80 -7.05 4.53
CA LEU A 21 -9.45 -6.77 5.92
C LEU A 21 -9.38 -5.26 6.20
N LEU A 22 -8.72 -4.49 5.33
CA LEU A 22 -8.63 -3.04 5.46
C LEU A 22 -10.00 -2.37 5.35
N GLN A 23 -10.86 -2.84 4.45
CA GLN A 23 -12.21 -2.30 4.30
C GLN A 23 -13.08 -2.63 5.51
N ARG A 24 -12.97 -3.85 6.05
CA ARG A 24 -13.62 -4.27 7.31
C ARG A 24 -13.15 -3.39 8.46
N LEU A 25 -11.85 -3.16 8.58
CA LEU A 25 -11.26 -2.35 9.65
C LEU A 25 -11.61 -0.86 9.50
N ALA A 26 -11.62 -0.32 8.29
CA ALA A 26 -12.00 1.07 8.01
C ALA A 26 -13.48 1.35 8.29
N ARG A 27 -14.36 0.36 8.12
CA ARG A 27 -15.79 0.43 8.50
C ARG A 27 -16.05 0.14 9.97
N SER A 28 -15.07 -0.37 10.71
CA SER A 28 -15.18 -0.68 12.13
C SER A 28 -15.13 0.60 12.99
N PRO A 29 -15.56 0.56 14.27
CA PRO A 29 -15.45 1.71 15.17
C PRO A 29 -14.01 2.23 15.31
N PHE A 30 -13.00 1.37 15.14
CA PHE A 30 -11.60 1.77 15.13
C PHE A 30 -11.27 2.76 13.99
N GLY A 31 -11.77 2.50 12.78
CA GLY A 31 -11.58 3.39 11.63
C GLY A 31 -12.29 4.74 11.81
N MET A 32 -13.45 4.75 12.46
CA MET A 32 -14.16 5.98 12.81
C MET A 32 -13.40 6.79 13.86
N LEU A 33 -12.83 6.14 14.88
CA LEU A 33 -11.97 6.78 15.87
C LEU A 33 -10.73 7.40 15.22
N CYS A 34 -10.05 6.68 14.31
CA CYS A 34 -8.91 7.22 13.57
C CYS A 34 -9.27 8.47 12.74
N ARG A 35 -10.44 8.48 12.09
CA ARG A 35 -10.93 9.66 11.36
C ARG A 35 -11.24 10.83 12.31
N GLY A 36 -11.84 10.54 13.47
CA GLY A 36 -12.10 11.53 14.51
C GLY A 36 -10.81 12.16 15.06
N ILE A 37 -9.77 11.33 15.29
CA ILE A 37 -8.45 11.79 15.74
C ILE A 37 -7.79 12.69 14.69
N ARG A 38 -7.94 12.37 13.39
CA ARG A 38 -7.40 13.19 12.30
C ARG A 38 -8.06 14.56 12.19
N GLN A 39 -9.33 14.71 12.60
CA GLN A 39 -10.04 15.98 12.58
C GLN A 39 -9.69 16.86 13.79
N ASP A 40 -9.85 16.30 15.00
CA ASP A 40 -9.60 17.03 16.26
C ASP A 40 -9.06 16.09 17.34
N PRO A 41 -7.72 15.95 17.48
CA PRO A 41 -7.15 15.05 18.46
C PRO A 41 -7.46 15.48 19.91
N ILE A 42 -7.60 16.78 20.15
CA ILE A 42 -7.94 17.36 21.47
C ILE A 42 -9.36 16.96 21.88
N ARG A 43 -10.31 16.95 20.94
CA ARG A 43 -11.72 16.62 21.20
C ARG A 43 -11.91 15.14 21.49
N VAL A 44 -11.14 14.27 20.81
CA VAL A 44 -11.16 12.83 21.07
C VAL A 44 -10.52 12.48 22.41
N ALA A 45 -9.43 13.17 22.78
CA ALA A 45 -8.82 13.03 24.11
C ALA A 45 -9.78 13.46 25.24
N ALA A 46 -10.55 14.54 25.03
CA ALA A 46 -11.54 15.01 25.99
C ALA A 46 -12.73 14.04 26.18
N MET A 47 -13.06 13.23 25.17
CA MET A 47 -14.08 12.16 25.28
C MET A 47 -13.57 10.89 25.99
N GLY A 48 -12.32 10.89 26.49
CA GLY A 48 -11.75 9.76 27.24
C GLY A 48 -11.17 8.64 26.38
N ALA A 49 -11.10 8.81 25.05
CA ALA A 49 -10.49 7.82 24.17
C ALA A 49 -8.95 7.96 24.17
N PRO A 50 -8.19 6.85 24.35
CA PRO A 50 -6.74 6.90 24.33
C PRO A 50 -6.20 7.11 22.91
N VAL A 51 -5.94 8.37 22.54
CA VAL A 51 -5.42 8.77 21.22
C VAL A 51 -4.11 8.05 20.90
N SER A 52 -3.15 8.01 21.83
CA SER A 52 -1.84 7.39 21.61
C SER A 52 -1.93 5.88 21.36
N LYS A 53 -2.81 5.15 22.07
CA LYS A 53 -3.00 3.70 21.85
C LYS A 53 -3.63 3.41 20.49
N THR A 54 -4.57 4.28 20.07
CA THR A 54 -5.24 4.16 18.77
C THR A 54 -4.26 4.42 17.63
N LEU A 55 -3.40 5.43 17.75
CA LEU A 55 -2.34 5.72 16.77
C LEU A 55 -1.31 4.60 16.70
N LEU A 56 -0.88 4.04 17.84
CA LEU A 56 0.05 2.90 17.87
C LEU A 56 -0.55 1.67 17.16
N ALA A 57 -1.81 1.35 17.46
CA ALA A 57 -2.50 0.26 16.79
C ALA A 57 -2.61 0.49 15.26
N MET A 58 -2.91 1.72 14.83
CA MET A 58 -2.95 2.08 13.42
C MET A 58 -1.57 1.94 12.74
N TYR A 59 -0.50 2.30 13.45
CA TYR A 59 0.87 2.15 12.97
C TYR A 59 1.23 0.66 12.80
N VAL A 60 0.94 -0.17 13.79
CA VAL A 60 1.19 -1.62 13.74
C VAL A 60 0.41 -2.28 12.60
N VAL A 61 -0.86 -1.92 12.41
CA VAL A 61 -1.67 -2.46 11.30
C VAL A 61 -1.08 -2.05 9.95
N SER A 62 -0.70 -0.78 9.79
CA SER A 62 -0.06 -0.29 8.55
C SER A 62 1.24 -1.03 8.26
N GLY A 63 2.08 -1.23 9.28
CA GLY A 63 3.34 -1.97 9.17
C GLY A 63 3.14 -3.44 8.83
N LEU A 64 2.11 -4.09 9.39
CA LEU A 64 1.76 -5.48 9.07
C LEU A 64 1.36 -5.60 7.59
N VAL A 65 0.50 -4.71 7.10
CA VAL A 65 0.07 -4.71 5.70
C VAL A 65 1.25 -4.46 4.75
N ALA A 66 2.11 -3.47 5.07
CA ALA A 66 3.31 -3.20 4.28
C ALA A 66 4.28 -4.39 4.28
N GLY A 67 4.46 -5.06 5.42
CA GLY A 67 5.31 -6.24 5.55
C GLY A 67 4.82 -7.43 4.74
N VAL A 68 3.51 -7.67 4.70
CA VAL A 68 2.93 -8.74 3.88
C VAL A 68 3.17 -8.46 2.39
N GLY A 69 3.01 -7.21 1.94
CA GLY A 69 3.31 -6.81 0.56
C GLY A 69 4.79 -6.98 0.20
N GLY A 70 5.70 -6.56 1.10
CA GLY A 70 7.13 -6.73 0.93
C GLY A 70 7.57 -8.20 0.92
N GLY A 71 6.99 -9.03 1.79
CA GLY A 71 7.24 -10.47 1.83
C GLY A 71 6.85 -11.19 0.53
N LEU A 72 5.70 -10.82 -0.05
CA LEU A 72 5.28 -11.32 -1.36
C LEU A 72 6.27 -10.90 -2.47
N ASN A 73 6.73 -9.64 -2.44
CA ASN A 73 7.69 -9.13 -3.41
C ASN A 73 9.03 -9.90 -3.33
N ALA A 74 9.52 -10.15 -2.11
CA ALA A 74 10.75 -10.93 -1.89
C ALA A 74 10.64 -12.37 -2.40
N ILE A 75 9.49 -13.02 -2.22
CA ILE A 75 9.23 -14.38 -2.73
C ILE A 75 9.23 -14.38 -4.27
N SER A 76 8.67 -13.34 -4.90
CA SER A 76 8.56 -13.25 -6.35
C SER A 76 9.90 -12.99 -7.04
N THR A 77 10.78 -12.20 -6.43
CA THR A 77 12.03 -11.77 -7.08
C THR A 77 13.16 -12.78 -6.92
N GLN A 78 13.11 -13.68 -5.91
CA GLN A 78 14.08 -14.75 -5.60
C GLN A 78 15.56 -14.32 -5.40
N VAL A 79 15.92 -13.10 -5.78
CA VAL A 79 17.23 -12.46 -5.61
C VAL A 79 16.99 -11.09 -5.00
N VAL A 80 17.33 -10.93 -3.72
CA VAL A 80 17.23 -9.64 -3.02
C VAL A 80 18.61 -8.99 -3.04
N GLY A 81 18.86 -8.13 -4.02
CA GLY A 81 20.03 -7.24 -4.06
C GLY A 81 19.75 -5.92 -3.34
N LEU A 82 20.80 -5.15 -2.99
CA LEU A 82 20.65 -3.83 -2.34
C LEU A 82 19.82 -2.83 -3.17
N ASP A 83 19.76 -3.01 -4.49
CA ASP A 83 18.97 -2.17 -5.41
C ASP A 83 17.45 -2.38 -5.29
N SER A 84 17.02 -3.52 -4.77
CA SER A 84 15.60 -3.87 -4.56
C SER A 84 14.97 -3.08 -3.41
N VAL A 85 15.79 -2.50 -2.52
CA VAL A 85 15.38 -1.64 -1.41
C VAL A 85 15.87 -0.21 -1.69
N SER A 86 15.69 0.25 -2.92
CA SER A 86 16.07 1.62 -3.32
C SER A 86 15.03 2.64 -2.86
N PHE A 87 15.50 3.88 -2.60
CA PHE A 87 14.63 5.03 -2.34
C PHE A 87 13.58 5.24 -3.45
N THR A 88 13.95 4.90 -4.68
CA THR A 88 13.09 4.93 -5.86
C THR A 88 11.81 4.11 -5.68
N LEU A 89 11.88 2.91 -5.10
CA LEU A 89 10.70 2.06 -4.88
C LEU A 89 9.73 2.70 -3.87
N SER A 90 10.26 3.31 -2.81
CA SER A 90 9.44 4.02 -1.83
C SER A 90 8.80 5.27 -2.44
N ALA A 91 9.55 5.99 -3.27
CA ALA A 91 9.07 7.18 -3.96
C ALA A 91 7.98 6.85 -4.98
N SER A 92 8.15 5.83 -5.82
CA SER A 92 7.13 5.41 -6.78
C SER A 92 5.86 4.91 -6.08
N ALA A 93 5.99 4.14 -5.00
CA ALA A 93 4.86 3.72 -4.18
C ALA A 93 4.08 4.91 -3.57
N LEU A 94 4.78 5.94 -3.09
CA LEU A 94 4.15 7.17 -2.61
C LEU A 94 3.43 7.93 -3.75
N VAL A 95 4.04 8.00 -4.94
CA VAL A 95 3.44 8.67 -6.10
C VAL A 95 2.16 7.95 -6.54
N MET A 96 2.20 6.62 -6.65
CA MET A 96 1.01 5.79 -6.93
C MET A 96 -0.12 6.06 -5.92
N LEU A 97 0.22 6.14 -4.63
CA LEU A 97 -0.75 6.40 -3.57
C LEU A 97 -1.34 7.82 -3.65
N VAL A 98 -0.51 8.83 -3.90
CA VAL A 98 -0.93 10.24 -4.00
C VAL A 98 -1.81 10.45 -5.23
N LEU A 99 -1.46 9.85 -6.38
CA LEU A 99 -2.27 9.85 -7.59
C LEU A 99 -3.67 9.25 -7.35
N GLY A 100 -3.73 8.17 -6.57
CA GLY A 100 -4.98 7.51 -6.19
C GLY A 100 -5.87 8.29 -5.21
N GLY A 101 -5.30 9.24 -4.46
CA GLY A 101 -5.99 10.06 -3.48
C GLY A 101 -5.83 9.60 -2.02
N THR A 102 -5.51 10.55 -1.13
CA THR A 102 -5.15 10.32 0.28
C THR A 102 -6.36 10.09 1.20
N GLY A 103 -7.00 8.92 1.10
CA GLY A 103 -8.05 8.54 2.06
C GLY A 103 -9.02 7.44 1.62
N SER A 104 -8.88 6.91 0.41
CA SER A 104 -9.71 5.82 -0.11
C SER A 104 -8.86 4.62 -0.48
N LEU A 105 -9.22 3.45 0.06
CA LEU A 105 -8.60 2.17 -0.31
C LEU A 105 -8.74 1.88 -1.81
N TYR A 106 -9.88 2.24 -2.39
CA TYR A 106 -10.11 2.11 -3.84
C TYR A 106 -9.25 3.09 -4.64
N GLY A 107 -8.96 4.26 -4.06
CA GLY A 107 -8.06 5.25 -4.66
C GLY A 107 -6.67 4.68 -4.88
N ALA A 108 -6.10 4.01 -3.88
CA ALA A 108 -4.78 3.37 -3.99
C ALA A 108 -4.71 2.36 -5.15
N ILE A 109 -5.72 1.50 -5.32
CA ILE A 109 -5.76 0.53 -6.43
C ILE A 109 -5.77 1.23 -7.78
N VAL A 110 -6.66 2.20 -7.95
CA VAL A 110 -6.80 2.95 -9.21
C VAL A 110 -5.52 3.73 -9.51
N GLY A 111 -4.92 4.37 -8.49
CA GLY A 111 -3.65 5.08 -8.61
C GLY A 111 -2.50 4.18 -9.06
N THR A 112 -2.37 2.98 -8.48
CA THR A 112 -1.38 1.99 -8.91
C THR A 112 -1.60 1.55 -10.35
N VAL A 113 -2.83 1.21 -10.74
CA VAL A 113 -3.15 0.77 -12.12
C VAL A 113 -2.85 1.89 -13.12
N VAL A 114 -3.26 3.12 -12.83
CA VAL A 114 -3.03 4.28 -13.71
C VAL A 114 -1.54 4.59 -13.83
N PHE A 115 -0.80 4.59 -12.71
CA PHE A 115 0.63 4.86 -12.74
C PHE A 115 1.39 3.78 -13.51
N MET A 116 1.05 2.50 -13.31
CA MET A 116 1.71 1.39 -13.99
C MET A 116 1.44 1.42 -15.49
N LEU A 117 0.19 1.70 -15.92
CA LEU A 117 -0.12 1.94 -17.32
C LEU A 117 0.66 3.13 -17.87
N PHE A 118 0.76 4.22 -17.12
CA PHE A 118 1.52 5.39 -17.54
C PHE A 118 3.02 5.08 -17.70
N GLU A 119 3.61 4.34 -16.78
CA GLU A 119 5.00 3.86 -16.86
C GLU A 119 5.21 2.94 -18.06
N ASP A 120 4.26 2.04 -18.35
CA ASP A 120 4.28 1.18 -19.53
C ASP A 120 4.18 2.00 -20.83
N PHE A 121 3.30 3.01 -20.89
CA PHE A 121 3.17 3.91 -22.05
C PHE A 121 4.41 4.78 -22.25
N VAL A 122 4.99 5.31 -21.16
CA VAL A 122 6.22 6.11 -21.21
C VAL A 122 7.41 5.25 -21.62
N SER A 123 7.49 4.01 -21.15
CA SER A 123 8.50 3.03 -21.58
C SER A 123 8.33 2.65 -23.05
N ALA A 124 7.09 2.44 -23.51
CA ALA A 124 6.80 2.15 -24.91
C ALA A 124 7.07 3.33 -25.85
N ALA A 125 6.92 4.57 -25.36
CA ALA A 125 7.16 5.79 -26.13
C ALA A 125 8.63 6.23 -26.15
N ASN A 126 9.49 5.73 -25.24
CA ASN A 126 10.91 6.09 -25.16
C ASN A 126 11.83 4.90 -25.43
N PRO A 127 12.03 4.53 -26.71
CA PRO A 127 12.99 3.52 -27.13
C PRO A 127 14.47 3.93 -26.95
N PHE A 128 14.88 4.58 -25.85
CA PHE A 128 16.26 5.09 -25.70
C PHE A 128 16.93 4.82 -24.35
N HIS A 129 16.29 4.11 -23.41
CA HIS A 129 16.86 3.84 -22.08
C HIS A 129 17.39 2.40 -21.84
N TRP A 130 17.37 1.51 -22.84
CA TRP A 130 17.77 0.10 -22.67
C TRP A 130 19.29 -0.19 -22.71
N LEU A 131 20.16 0.83 -22.70
CA LEU A 131 21.62 0.65 -22.86
C LEU A 131 22.49 1.29 -21.75
N THR A 132 21.94 1.56 -20.57
CA THR A 132 22.73 1.89 -19.37
C THR A 132 22.07 1.33 -18.12
#